data_AF-A0A078BAT2-F1
#
_entry.id   AF-A0A078BAT2-F1
#
_cell.length_a   1.000
_cell.length_b   1.000
_cell.length_c   1.000
_cell.angle_alpha   90.00
_cell.angle_beta   90.00
_cell.angle_gamma   90.00
#
_symmetry.space_group_name_H-M   'P 1'
#
loop_
_entity.id
_entity.type
_entity.pdbx_description
1 polymer ?
#
loop_
_entity_poly.entity_id
_entity_poly.type
_entity_poly.pdbx_seq_one_letter_code
_entity_poly.pdbx_strand_id
1 'polypeptide(L)'
;MDTYFSVHIQQIISEEIITKGQEGRQHFTWQQIPFELEKCKSERLGGNNQTQDLETMWCPKNFTIQLQGNIASKTRKMVVVEIHYCEQNVLDKLQPGIKCKSKSESDQMITKTVIAIIHKEQYFDSAEFDNNPLKNTVQVYPFELQKNASQMTYFKISRNQLQLKDSWFSNQFEEQSQEFYKIRQQMSTISSHYESYNTLTGVQYFMDENVQTIQRSTDTIMDAFSQQINLDIGCFTLSDVLYRESISNT
;
A
#
# COMPACT_ATOMS: atom_id res chain seq x y z
N MET A 1 -21.89 0.22 13.03
CA MET A 1 -21.42 0.73 11.73
C MET A 1 -22.10 -0.01 10.58
N ASP A 2 -22.09 -1.34 10.61
CA ASP A 2 -22.63 -2.22 9.56
C ASP A 2 -24.11 -1.94 9.17
N THR A 3 -24.94 -1.42 10.09
CA THR A 3 -26.34 -1.07 9.78
C THR A 3 -26.52 0.30 9.10
N TYR A 4 -25.48 1.14 9.06
CA TYR A 4 -25.52 2.49 8.52
C TYR A 4 -24.81 2.61 7.17
N PHE A 5 -23.73 1.85 7.00
CA PHE A 5 -22.84 1.91 5.84
C PHE A 5 -22.45 0.50 5.39
N SER A 6 -22.30 0.31 4.08
CA SER A 6 -21.82 -0.92 3.46
C SER A 6 -20.37 -0.76 2.97
N VAL A 7 -19.57 -1.81 3.14
CA VAL A 7 -18.21 -1.89 2.59
C VAL A 7 -18.23 -2.77 1.36
N HIS A 8 -17.67 -2.26 0.26
CA HIS A 8 -17.52 -2.99 -0.99
C HIS A 8 -16.04 -3.09 -1.30
N ILE A 9 -15.52 -4.32 -1.43
CA ILE A 9 -14.15 -4.57 -1.89
C ILE A 9 -14.26 -5.32 -3.22
N GLN A 10 -13.64 -4.79 -4.27
CA GLN A 10 -13.75 -5.34 -5.61
C GLN A 10 -12.45 -5.17 -6.39
N GLN A 11 -12.18 -6.11 -7.29
CA GLN A 11 -11.19 -5.92 -8.33
C GLN A 11 -11.90 -5.37 -9.57
N ILE A 12 -11.39 -4.26 -10.09
CA ILE A 12 -11.90 -3.63 -11.30
C ILE A 12 -10.90 -3.89 -12.43
N ILE A 13 -11.42 -4.38 -13.55
CA ILE A 13 -10.69 -4.51 -14.82
C ILE A 13 -11.29 -3.50 -15.78
N SER A 14 -10.44 -2.64 -16.34
CA SER A 14 -10.83 -1.60 -17.28
C SER A 14 -9.95 -1.63 -18.51
N GLU A 15 -10.59 -1.67 -19.69
CA GLU A 15 -9.91 -1.79 -20.98
C GLU A 15 -10.45 -0.75 -21.97
N GLU A 16 -9.54 -0.05 -22.65
CA GLU A 16 -9.87 0.91 -23.70
C GLU A 16 -10.39 0.18 -24.95
N ILE A 17 -11.58 0.58 -25.41
CA ILE A 17 -12.17 0.12 -26.67
C ILE A 17 -11.84 1.15 -27.75
N ILE A 18 -11.19 0.69 -28.82
CA ILE A 18 -10.96 1.49 -30.02
C ILE A 18 -12.10 1.23 -31.01
N THR A 19 -13.05 2.14 -31.09
CA THR A 19 -14.15 2.06 -32.08
C THR A 19 -13.71 2.72 -33.39
N LYS A 20 -13.68 1.95 -34.48
CA LYS A 20 -13.41 2.50 -35.83
C LYS A 20 -14.45 3.59 -36.17
N GLY A 21 -14.00 4.83 -36.40
CA GLY A 21 -14.85 5.96 -36.77
C GLY A 21 -15.14 6.98 -35.66
N GLN A 22 -14.60 6.79 -34.44
CA GLN A 22 -14.63 7.80 -33.38
C GLN A 22 -13.21 8.20 -32.98
N GLU A 23 -12.50 8.83 -33.91
CA GLU A 23 -11.18 9.41 -33.62
C GLU A 23 -11.32 10.50 -32.54
N GLY A 24 -10.69 10.28 -31.37
CA GLY A 24 -10.56 11.29 -30.31
C GLY A 24 -11.36 11.09 -29.03
N ARG A 25 -12.22 10.04 -28.91
CA ARG A 25 -12.90 9.72 -27.63
C ARG A 25 -12.43 8.38 -27.08
N GLN A 26 -11.88 8.37 -25.87
CA GLN A 26 -11.52 7.15 -25.17
C GLN A 26 -12.78 6.53 -24.54
N HIS A 27 -13.10 5.31 -24.94
CA HIS A 27 -14.15 4.52 -24.32
C HIS A 27 -13.52 3.38 -23.54
N PHE A 28 -13.99 3.14 -22.31
CA PHE A 28 -13.49 2.07 -21.46
C PHE A 28 -14.61 1.09 -21.12
N THR A 29 -14.32 -0.21 -21.18
CA THR A 29 -15.10 -1.22 -20.46
C THR A 29 -14.74 -1.18 -18.98
N TRP A 30 -15.68 -1.64 -18.16
CA TRP A 30 -15.51 -1.78 -16.73
C TRP A 30 -16.12 -3.11 -16.30
N GLN A 31 -15.28 -4.01 -15.81
CA GLN A 31 -15.71 -5.25 -15.18
C GLN A 31 -15.39 -5.18 -13.68
N GLN A 32 -16.42 -5.33 -12.86
CA GLN A 32 -16.33 -5.34 -11.41
C GLN A 32 -16.42 -6.78 -10.90
N ILE A 33 -15.41 -7.21 -10.14
CA ILE A 33 -15.33 -8.54 -9.55
C ILE A 33 -15.33 -8.36 -8.03
N PRO A 34 -16.49 -8.50 -7.36
CA PRO A 34 -16.59 -8.30 -5.92
C PRO A 34 -15.90 -9.44 -5.15
N PHE A 35 -15.24 -9.09 -4.05
CA PHE A 35 -14.70 -10.07 -3.10
C PHE A 35 -15.76 -10.48 -2.08
N GLU A 36 -15.79 -11.76 -1.72
CA GLU A 36 -16.49 -12.22 -0.51
C GLU A 36 -15.77 -11.65 0.72
N LEU A 37 -16.50 -11.11 1.68
CA LEU A 37 -15.93 -10.50 2.87
C LEU A 37 -16.10 -11.41 4.09
N GLU A 38 -15.09 -11.42 4.94
CA GLU A 38 -15.09 -12.05 6.26
C GLU A 38 -14.55 -11.08 7.31
N LYS A 39 -14.76 -11.37 8.59
CA LYS A 39 -14.12 -10.60 9.66
C LYS A 39 -12.61 -10.78 9.60
N CYS A 40 -11.88 -9.66 9.75
CA CYS A 40 -10.43 -9.69 9.74
C CYS A 40 -9.89 -10.49 10.93
N LYS A 41 -8.91 -11.35 10.67
CA LYS A 41 -8.21 -12.12 11.71
C LYS A 41 -6.84 -11.51 11.99
N SER A 42 -6.37 -11.63 13.23
CA SER A 42 -5.12 -11.02 13.72
C SER A 42 -3.87 -11.46 12.93
N GLU A 43 -3.88 -12.67 12.38
CA GLU A 43 -2.76 -13.26 11.66
C GLU A 43 -2.47 -12.49 10.36
N ARG A 44 -3.48 -11.84 9.76
CA ARG A 44 -3.32 -11.08 8.51
C ARG A 44 -2.43 -9.84 8.69
N LEU A 45 -2.37 -9.28 9.89
CA LEU A 45 -1.51 -8.13 10.23
C LEU A 45 -0.20 -8.54 10.91
N GLY A 46 0.14 -9.82 10.89
CA GLY A 46 1.41 -10.32 11.45
C GLY A 46 1.35 -10.70 12.93
N GLY A 47 0.16 -10.89 13.51
CA GLY A 47 -0.02 -11.49 14.85
C GLY A 47 0.40 -10.62 16.04
N ASN A 48 0.83 -9.38 15.80
CA ASN A 48 1.14 -8.46 16.88
C ASN A 48 -0.17 -7.87 17.44
N ASN A 49 -0.59 -8.36 18.62
CA ASN A 49 -1.80 -7.98 19.36
C ASN A 49 -1.87 -6.50 19.80
N GLN A 50 -1.00 -5.62 19.30
CA GLN A 50 -0.81 -4.30 19.90
C GLN A 50 -1.74 -3.21 19.39
N THR A 51 -2.48 -3.39 18.30
CA THR A 51 -3.39 -2.33 17.84
C THR A 51 -4.55 -2.86 17.01
N GLN A 52 -5.74 -2.47 17.46
CA GLN A 52 -7.04 -2.42 16.77
C GLN A 52 -8.03 -3.57 17.04
N ASP A 53 -9.27 -3.14 17.25
CA ASP A 53 -10.48 -3.96 17.36
C ASP A 53 -10.83 -4.55 15.99
N LEU A 54 -10.05 -5.56 15.58
CA LEU A 54 -10.17 -6.24 14.28
C LEU A 54 -11.54 -6.91 14.08
N GLU A 55 -12.27 -7.16 15.16
CA GLU A 55 -13.63 -7.71 15.13
C GLU A 55 -14.62 -6.79 14.41
N THR A 56 -14.33 -5.49 14.36
CA THR A 56 -15.14 -4.50 13.63
C THR A 56 -14.75 -4.38 12.15
N MET A 57 -13.67 -5.02 11.71
CA MET A 57 -13.11 -4.85 10.37
C MET A 57 -13.50 -5.95 9.39
N TRP A 58 -13.63 -5.57 8.13
CA TRP A 58 -13.98 -6.46 7.03
C TRP A 58 -12.78 -6.67 6.11
N CYS A 59 -12.47 -7.93 5.82
CA CYS A 59 -11.36 -8.35 4.99
C CYS A 59 -11.87 -9.21 3.83
N PRO A 60 -11.26 -9.11 2.63
CA PRO A 60 -11.58 -10.00 1.52
C PRO A 60 -11.10 -11.43 1.82
N LYS A 61 -12.00 -12.40 1.67
CA LYS A 61 -11.70 -13.83 1.75
C LYS A 61 -10.93 -14.27 0.51
N ASN A 62 -9.90 -15.10 0.69
CA ASN A 62 -9.02 -15.58 -0.40
C ASN A 62 -8.48 -14.42 -1.28
N PHE A 63 -7.82 -13.45 -0.64
CA PHE A 63 -7.36 -12.24 -1.31
C PHE A 63 -6.22 -12.52 -2.30
N THR A 64 -6.58 -12.71 -3.56
CA THR A 64 -5.66 -12.82 -4.68
C THR A 64 -6.01 -11.72 -5.67
N ILE A 65 -5.05 -10.82 -5.93
CA ILE A 65 -5.26 -9.65 -6.78
C ILE A 65 -4.30 -9.66 -7.95
N GLN A 66 -4.75 -9.10 -9.06
CA GLN A 66 -3.88 -8.76 -10.19
C GLN A 66 -3.91 -7.25 -10.37
N LEU A 67 -2.76 -6.61 -10.18
CA LEU A 67 -2.59 -5.19 -10.45
C LEU A 67 -1.87 -5.02 -11.78
N GLN A 68 -2.36 -4.11 -12.60
CA GLN A 68 -1.78 -3.82 -13.91
C GLN A 68 -2.10 -2.39 -14.29
N GLY A 69 -1.11 -1.68 -14.84
CA GLY A 69 -1.29 -0.33 -15.34
C GLY A 69 -1.53 0.71 -14.24
N ASN A 70 -1.37 1.96 -14.66
CA ASN A 70 -1.69 3.15 -13.88
C ASN A 70 -3.05 3.75 -14.29
N ILE A 71 -3.38 4.92 -13.75
CA ILE A 71 -4.62 5.63 -14.08
C ILE A 71 -4.75 6.02 -15.57
N ALA A 72 -3.64 6.22 -16.28
CA ALA A 72 -3.62 6.60 -17.70
C ALA A 72 -3.48 5.40 -18.66
N SER A 73 -3.39 4.17 -18.13
CA SER A 73 -3.14 2.98 -18.93
C SER A 73 -4.39 2.53 -19.69
N LYS A 74 -4.18 2.04 -20.92
CA LYS A 74 -5.24 1.48 -21.78
C LYS A 74 -5.92 0.27 -21.16
N THR A 75 -5.13 -0.58 -20.52
CA THR A 75 -5.61 -1.70 -19.71
C THR A 75 -5.14 -1.46 -18.29
N ARG A 76 -6.08 -1.48 -17.35
CA ARG A 76 -5.77 -1.36 -15.93
C ARG A 76 -6.58 -2.35 -15.12
N LYS A 77 -5.90 -2.96 -14.15
CA LYS A 77 -6.49 -3.81 -13.12
C LYS A 77 -6.14 -3.19 -11.78
N MET A 78 -7.16 -2.87 -11.01
CA MET A 78 -7.02 -2.13 -9.75
C MET A 78 -7.93 -2.75 -8.69
N VAL A 79 -7.54 -2.58 -7.43
CA VAL A 79 -8.41 -2.92 -6.30
C VAL A 79 -9.11 -1.66 -5.86
N VAL A 80 -10.40 -1.76 -5.59
CA VAL A 80 -11.21 -0.65 -5.12
C VAL A 80 -11.92 -1.07 -3.84
N VAL A 81 -11.84 -0.23 -2.82
CA VAL A 81 -12.60 -0.33 -1.59
C VAL A 81 -13.50 0.89 -1.50
N GLU A 82 -14.80 0.68 -1.41
CA GLU A 82 -15.79 1.76 -1.36
C GLU A 82 -16.71 1.61 -0.16
N ILE A 83 -17.11 2.75 0.39
CA ILE A 83 -18.09 2.86 1.45
C ILE A 83 -19.32 3.52 0.88
N HIS A 84 -20.44 2.82 0.99
CA HIS A 84 -21.76 3.23 0.53
C HIS A 84 -22.69 3.40 1.74
N TYR A 85 -23.85 4.03 1.54
CA TYR A 85 -24.93 3.83 2.53
C TYR A 85 -25.28 2.33 2.62
N CYS A 86 -25.84 1.93 3.75
CA CYS A 86 -26.21 0.53 3.96
C CYS A 86 -27.11 0.01 2.83
N GLU A 87 -26.66 -1.08 2.21
CA GLU A 87 -27.42 -1.84 1.22
C GLU A 87 -27.87 -3.17 1.84
N GLN A 88 -29.18 -3.42 1.87
CA GLN A 88 -29.74 -4.55 2.61
C GLN A 88 -29.25 -5.91 2.07
N ASN A 89 -29.11 -6.04 0.76
CA ASN A 89 -28.54 -7.21 0.08
C ASN A 89 -27.09 -7.52 0.50
N VAL A 90 -26.28 -6.51 0.83
CA VAL A 90 -24.92 -6.67 1.34
C VAL A 90 -24.97 -7.04 2.81
N LEU A 91 -25.76 -6.31 3.61
CA LEU A 91 -25.93 -6.58 5.03
C LEU A 91 -26.45 -7.99 5.30
N ASP A 92 -27.42 -8.48 4.53
CA ASP A 92 -28.00 -9.83 4.68
C ASP A 92 -26.96 -10.93 4.48
N LYS A 93 -25.94 -10.69 3.63
CA LYS A 93 -24.84 -11.64 3.40
C LYS A 93 -23.84 -11.64 4.54
N LEU A 94 -23.62 -10.48 5.17
CA LEU A 94 -22.62 -10.31 6.23
C LEU A 94 -23.19 -10.64 7.62
N GLN A 95 -24.42 -10.22 7.89
CA GLN A 95 -25.12 -10.31 9.16
C GLN A 95 -26.63 -10.50 8.92
N PRO A 96 -27.09 -11.74 8.64
CA PRO A 96 -28.48 -12.01 8.33
C PRO A 96 -29.40 -11.68 9.51
N GLY A 97 -30.57 -11.10 9.22
CA GLY A 97 -31.60 -10.77 10.20
C GLY A 97 -31.53 -9.34 10.76
N ILE A 98 -30.53 -8.55 10.35
CA ILE A 98 -30.39 -7.14 10.72
C ILE A 98 -30.86 -6.25 9.57
N LYS A 99 -31.49 -5.12 9.88
CA LYS A 99 -32.00 -4.16 8.88
C LYS A 99 -31.13 -2.92 8.77
N CYS A 100 -30.94 -2.45 7.54
CA CYS A 100 -30.33 -1.16 7.27
C CYS A 100 -31.14 -0.04 7.91
N LYS A 101 -30.41 0.95 8.43
CA LYS A 101 -30.96 2.21 8.93
C LYS A 101 -31.38 3.10 7.76
N SER A 102 -32.31 4.01 8.03
CA SER A 102 -32.74 4.98 7.02
C SER A 102 -31.60 5.94 6.67
N LYS A 103 -31.61 6.47 5.44
CA LYS A 103 -30.62 7.48 5.01
C LYS A 103 -30.56 8.68 5.97
N SER A 104 -31.70 9.12 6.51
CA SER A 104 -31.73 10.22 7.47
C SER A 104 -31.04 9.88 8.79
N GLU A 105 -31.17 8.65 9.29
CA GLU A 105 -30.41 8.18 10.46
C GLU A 105 -28.91 8.05 10.13
N SER A 106 -28.55 7.53 8.96
CA SER A 106 -27.15 7.45 8.51
C SER A 106 -26.50 8.81 8.37
N ASP A 107 -27.21 9.81 7.84
CA ASP A 107 -26.73 11.20 7.71
C ASP A 107 -26.32 11.80 9.06
N GLN A 108 -27.01 11.45 10.15
CA GLN A 108 -26.67 11.91 11.50
C GLN A 108 -25.41 11.24 12.06
N MET A 109 -25.07 10.07 11.53
CA MET A 109 -23.87 9.32 11.91
C MET A 109 -22.65 9.63 11.05
N ILE A 110 -22.83 10.16 9.83
CA ILE A 110 -21.73 10.50 8.90
C ILE A 110 -20.64 11.31 9.60
N THR A 111 -20.98 12.43 10.24
CA THR A 111 -20.00 13.33 10.87
C THR A 111 -19.37 12.78 12.15
N LYS A 112 -19.91 11.66 12.67
CA LYS A 112 -19.41 10.96 13.86
C LYS A 112 -18.66 9.68 13.50
N THR A 113 -18.52 9.38 12.20
CA THR A 113 -17.93 8.14 11.71
C THR A 113 -16.60 8.41 11.03
N VAL A 114 -15.58 7.68 11.47
CA VAL A 114 -14.27 7.64 10.82
C VAL A 114 -14.08 6.23 10.28
N ILE A 115 -13.77 6.13 9.00
CA ILE A 115 -13.43 4.85 8.36
C ILE A 115 -11.91 4.70 8.43
N ALA A 116 -11.43 3.63 9.06
CA ALA A 116 -10.01 3.31 9.07
C ALA A 116 -9.73 2.25 8.00
N ILE A 117 -8.80 2.55 7.10
CA ILE A 117 -8.24 1.55 6.18
C ILE A 117 -6.82 1.25 6.63
N ILE A 118 -6.53 -0.03 6.78
CA ILE A 118 -5.25 -0.50 7.30
C ILE A 118 -4.51 -1.23 6.20
N HIS A 119 -3.24 -0.85 6.00
CA HIS A 119 -2.35 -1.52 5.09
C HIS A 119 -1.19 -2.15 5.86
N LYS A 120 -0.73 -3.30 5.39
CA LYS A 120 0.56 -3.86 5.77
C LYS A 120 1.52 -3.62 4.63
N GLU A 121 2.66 -3.01 4.91
CA GLU A 121 3.72 -2.76 3.94
C GLU A 121 5.09 -3.14 4.50
N GLN A 122 6.10 -3.20 3.64
CA GLN A 122 7.46 -3.54 4.01
C GLN A 122 8.38 -2.34 3.92
N TYR A 123 9.33 -2.25 4.85
CA TYR A 123 10.42 -1.30 4.78
C TYR A 123 11.76 -2.02 4.98
N PHE A 124 12.80 -1.43 4.39
CA PHE A 124 14.17 -1.88 4.54
C PHE A 124 14.79 -1.18 5.76
N ASP A 125 15.24 -1.97 6.73
CA ASP A 125 16.02 -1.51 7.86
C ASP A 125 17.51 -1.63 7.51
N SER A 126 18.13 -0.48 7.21
CA SER A 126 19.53 -0.44 6.79
C SER A 126 20.50 -0.87 7.89
N ALA A 127 20.08 -0.80 9.17
CA ALA A 127 20.92 -1.11 10.32
C ALA A 127 20.89 -2.59 10.73
N GLU A 128 19.97 -3.40 10.17
CA GLU A 128 19.85 -4.83 10.45
C GLU A 128 20.76 -5.64 9.53
N PHE A 129 21.83 -6.22 10.08
CA PHE A 129 22.77 -7.08 9.34
C PHE A 129 22.70 -8.55 9.75
N ASP A 130 22.12 -8.86 10.93
CA ASP A 130 22.15 -10.20 11.49
C ASP A 130 20.97 -11.07 11.01
N ASN A 131 19.80 -10.44 10.80
CA ASN A 131 18.57 -11.10 10.39
C ASN A 131 18.03 -10.53 9.06
N ASN A 132 16.77 -10.85 8.74
CA ASN A 132 16.09 -10.27 7.59
C ASN A 132 15.94 -8.74 7.76
N PRO A 133 16.55 -7.92 6.86
CA PRO A 133 16.47 -6.47 6.94
C PRO A 133 15.12 -5.93 6.42
N LEU A 134 14.30 -6.75 5.77
CA LEU A 134 12.94 -6.39 5.39
C LEU A 134 12.01 -6.59 6.58
N LYS A 135 11.52 -5.48 7.14
CA LYS A 135 10.57 -5.47 8.24
C LYS A 135 9.18 -5.10 7.74
N ASN A 136 8.15 -5.59 8.42
CA ASN A 136 6.76 -5.20 8.15
C ASN A 136 6.35 -4.04 9.04
N THR A 137 5.57 -3.12 8.50
CA THR A 137 4.89 -2.07 9.25
C THR A 137 3.41 -2.03 8.88
N VAL A 138 2.59 -1.55 9.81
CA VAL A 138 1.16 -1.39 9.62
C VAL A 138 0.86 0.10 9.57
N GLN A 139 0.25 0.55 8.47
CA GLN A 139 -0.18 1.93 8.27
C GLN A 139 -1.70 2.02 8.40
N VAL A 140 -2.18 3.04 9.11
CA VAL A 140 -3.60 3.28 9.34
C VAL A 140 -3.98 4.62 8.71
N TYR A 141 -4.94 4.58 7.80
CA TYR A 141 -5.46 5.75 7.09
C TYR A 141 -6.89 6.03 7.54
N PRO A 142 -7.12 7.06 8.37
CA PRO A 142 -8.45 7.49 8.76
C PRO A 142 -9.08 8.36 7.67
N PHE A 143 -10.35 8.09 7.37
CA PHE A 143 -11.17 8.85 6.43
C PHE A 143 -12.43 9.32 7.12
N GLU A 144 -12.59 10.64 7.21
CA GLU A 144 -13.80 11.26 7.74
C GLU A 144 -14.87 11.31 6.65
N LEU A 145 -16.07 10.79 6.96
CA LEU A 145 -17.17 10.85 6.01
C LEU A 145 -17.73 12.27 5.93
N GLN A 146 -18.09 12.69 4.72
CA GLN A 146 -18.74 13.97 4.48
C GLN A 146 -20.09 13.79 3.82
N LYS A 147 -21.07 14.58 4.27
CA LYS A 147 -22.40 14.58 3.71
C LYS A 147 -22.39 15.23 2.31
N ASN A 148 -23.14 14.65 1.38
CA ASN A 148 -23.29 15.15 0.01
C ASN A 148 -21.97 15.31 -0.76
N ALA A 149 -20.94 14.59 -0.34
CA ALA A 149 -19.66 14.54 -1.02
C ALA A 149 -19.25 13.09 -1.24
N SER A 150 -18.58 12.84 -2.36
CA SER A 150 -17.89 11.59 -2.65
C SER A 150 -16.39 11.86 -2.58
N GLN A 151 -15.70 11.13 -1.72
CA GLN A 151 -14.25 11.19 -1.58
C GLN A 151 -13.61 9.98 -2.23
N MET A 152 -12.47 10.16 -2.89
CA MET A 152 -11.69 9.06 -3.45
C MET A 152 -10.20 9.29 -3.20
N THR A 153 -9.52 8.31 -2.61
CA THR A 153 -8.08 8.37 -2.37
C THR A 153 -7.35 7.32 -3.21
N TYR A 154 -6.29 7.76 -3.86
CA TYR A 154 -5.53 6.97 -4.81
C TYR A 154 -4.23 6.53 -4.15
N PHE A 155 -4.03 5.22 -4.06
CA PHE A 155 -2.80 4.60 -3.59
C PHE A 155 -2.06 3.93 -4.75
N LYS A 156 -0.74 3.96 -4.66
CA LYS A 156 0.17 3.23 -5.55
C LYS A 156 0.92 2.17 -4.76
N ILE A 157 0.98 0.97 -5.33
CA ILE A 157 1.69 -0.18 -4.79
C ILE A 157 2.95 -0.40 -5.62
N SER A 158 4.11 -0.15 -5.04
CA SER A 158 5.40 -0.36 -5.68
C SER A 158 6.01 -1.70 -5.27
N ARG A 159 6.55 -2.43 -6.25
CA ARG A 159 7.35 -3.63 -6.05
C ARG A 159 8.81 -3.25 -6.22
N ASN A 160 9.51 -3.04 -5.12
CA ASN A 160 10.89 -2.57 -5.08
C ASN A 160 11.85 -3.75 -4.97
N GLN A 161 13.12 -3.50 -5.30
CA GLN A 161 14.20 -4.48 -5.23
C GLN A 161 15.24 -4.04 -4.21
N LEU A 162 15.73 -4.98 -3.43
CA LEU A 162 16.80 -4.81 -2.45
C LEU A 162 17.96 -5.72 -2.85
N GLN A 163 19.13 -5.13 -3.08
CA GLN A 163 20.38 -5.82 -3.37
C GLN A 163 21.32 -5.68 -2.17
N LEU A 164 21.72 -6.81 -1.60
CA LEU A 164 22.60 -6.88 -0.44
C LEU A 164 23.97 -7.41 -0.88
N LYS A 165 25.01 -6.62 -0.59
CA LYS A 165 26.44 -6.94 -0.76
C LYS A 165 27.13 -6.75 0.58
N ASP A 166 26.80 -7.64 1.52
CA ASP A 166 27.22 -7.52 2.92
C ASP A 166 28.46 -8.38 3.24
N SER A 167 29.14 -8.91 2.22
CA SER A 167 30.33 -9.74 2.40
C SER A 167 31.51 -8.88 2.87
N TRP A 168 31.98 -9.12 4.10
CA TRP A 168 33.12 -8.42 4.70
C TRP A 168 34.45 -8.63 3.97
N PHE A 169 34.59 -9.74 3.23
CA PHE A 169 35.83 -10.10 2.53
C PHE A 169 35.87 -9.52 1.11
N SER A 170 34.76 -9.62 0.36
CA SER A 170 34.66 -9.09 -1.00
C SER A 170 33.21 -8.97 -1.45
N ASN A 171 32.87 -7.78 -1.96
CA ASN A 171 31.57 -7.48 -2.59
C ASN A 171 31.34 -8.24 -3.92
N GLN A 172 32.31 -9.06 -4.36
CA GLN A 172 32.27 -9.80 -5.62
C GLN A 172 31.68 -11.22 -5.49
N PHE A 173 31.54 -11.74 -4.27
CA PHE A 173 31.25 -13.17 -4.07
C PHE A 173 29.77 -13.50 -3.79
N GLU A 174 28.98 -12.60 -3.18
CA GLU A 174 27.56 -12.86 -2.89
C GLU A 174 26.72 -11.59 -2.99
N GLU A 175 25.90 -11.50 -4.05
CA GLU A 175 24.82 -10.52 -4.14
C GLU A 175 23.50 -11.23 -3.85
N GLN A 176 22.81 -10.83 -2.78
CA GLN A 176 21.46 -11.32 -2.49
C GLN A 176 20.43 -10.31 -2.98
N SER A 177 19.45 -10.77 -3.75
CA SER A 177 18.35 -9.93 -4.24
C SER A 177 17.02 -10.34 -3.60
N GLN A 178 16.30 -9.36 -3.07
CA GLN A 178 14.99 -9.55 -2.44
C GLN A 178 13.99 -8.52 -2.97
N GLU A 179 12.73 -8.92 -3.13
CA GLU A 179 11.64 -8.00 -3.51
C GLU A 179 10.83 -7.60 -2.28
N PHE A 180 10.39 -6.35 -2.22
CA PHE A 180 9.50 -5.87 -1.15
C PHE A 180 8.47 -4.86 -1.65
N TYR A 181 7.32 -4.81 -0.98
CA TYR A 181 6.19 -3.98 -1.40
C TYR A 181 6.00 -2.76 -0.49
N LYS A 182 5.82 -1.59 -1.11
CA LYS A 182 5.48 -0.34 -0.42
C LYS A 182 4.21 0.25 -0.97
N ILE A 183 3.45 0.92 -0.10
CA ILE A 183 2.18 1.56 -0.47
C ILE A 183 2.34 3.06 -0.22
N ARG A 184 2.04 3.87 -1.23
CA ARG A 184 2.05 5.33 -1.08
C ARG A 184 0.73 5.93 -1.48
N GLN A 185 0.25 6.87 -0.68
CA GLN A 185 -0.84 7.74 -1.09
C GLN A 185 -0.32 8.69 -2.17
N GLN A 186 -1.00 8.74 -3.31
CA GLN A 186 -0.66 9.63 -4.41
C GLN A 186 -1.46 10.93 -4.36
N MET A 187 -2.78 10.83 -4.26
CA MET A 187 -3.68 11.98 -4.21
C MET A 187 -5.02 11.60 -3.61
N SER A 188 -5.81 12.61 -3.25
CA SER A 188 -7.21 12.45 -2.88
C SER A 188 -8.04 13.45 -3.68
N THR A 189 -9.24 13.04 -4.09
CA THR A 189 -10.21 13.90 -4.75
C THR A 189 -11.50 13.94 -3.95
N ILE A 190 -12.21 15.05 -4.07
CA ILE A 190 -13.53 15.24 -3.49
C ILE A 190 -14.45 15.81 -4.56
N SER A 191 -15.66 15.26 -4.65
CA SER A 191 -16.70 15.75 -5.54
C SER A 191 -17.98 16.01 -4.76
N SER A 192 -18.61 17.15 -5.01
CA SER A 192 -19.95 17.47 -4.49
C SER A 192 -21.07 16.68 -5.19
N HIS A 193 -20.74 15.91 -6.24
CA HIS A 193 -21.72 15.16 -7.03
C HIS A 193 -21.90 13.74 -6.49
N TYR A 194 -22.23 13.61 -5.20
CA TYR A 194 -22.49 12.30 -4.59
C TYR A 194 -23.48 11.46 -5.41
N GLU A 195 -24.55 12.08 -5.92
CA GLU A 195 -25.62 11.40 -6.67
C GLU A 195 -25.10 10.67 -7.92
N SER A 196 -24.03 11.16 -8.55
CA SER A 196 -23.45 10.54 -9.75
C SER A 196 -22.54 9.34 -9.43
N TYR A 197 -21.88 9.35 -8.27
CA TYR A 197 -20.91 8.32 -7.89
C TYR A 197 -21.48 7.29 -6.90
N ASN A 198 -22.56 7.65 -6.20
CA ASN A 198 -23.20 6.90 -5.12
C ASN A 198 -22.24 6.40 -4.02
N THR A 199 -21.03 6.94 -3.93
CA THR A 199 -19.99 6.50 -2.99
C THR A 199 -19.75 7.61 -1.97
N LEU A 200 -19.69 7.26 -0.68
CA LEU A 200 -19.38 8.23 0.38
C LEU A 200 -17.87 8.51 0.43
N THR A 201 -17.09 7.44 0.50
CA THR A 201 -15.63 7.48 0.40
C THR A 201 -15.13 6.20 -0.22
N GLY A 202 -13.99 6.24 -0.89
CA GLY A 202 -13.34 5.04 -1.41
C GLY A 202 -11.85 5.21 -1.55
N VAL A 203 -11.18 4.09 -1.73
CA VAL A 203 -9.76 4.02 -2.07
C VAL A 203 -9.54 3.13 -3.29
N GLN A 204 -8.60 3.53 -4.13
CA GLN A 204 -8.20 2.77 -5.30
C GLN A 204 -6.71 2.48 -5.26
N TYR A 205 -6.34 1.23 -5.49
CA TYR A 205 -4.96 0.78 -5.52
C TYR A 205 -4.53 0.49 -6.95
N PHE A 206 -3.52 1.23 -7.40
CA PHE A 206 -2.89 1.07 -8.69
C PHE A 206 -1.50 0.46 -8.54
N MET A 207 -1.04 -0.21 -9.60
CA MET A 207 0.37 -0.55 -9.69
C MET A 207 1.18 0.73 -9.85
N ASP A 208 2.29 0.81 -9.12
CA ASP A 208 3.24 1.88 -9.31
C ASP A 208 4.16 1.59 -10.50
N GLU A 209 4.45 2.63 -11.28
CA GLU A 209 5.43 2.58 -12.37
C GLU A 209 6.85 2.83 -11.85
N ASN A 210 6.96 3.47 -10.68
CA ASN A 210 8.24 3.77 -10.08
C ASN A 210 8.68 2.58 -9.21
N VAL A 211 9.60 1.79 -9.74
CA VAL A 211 10.31 0.73 -9.00
C VAL A 211 11.62 1.30 -8.48
N GLN A 212 11.87 1.17 -7.18
CA GLN A 212 13.14 1.55 -6.57
C GLN A 212 14.02 0.31 -6.39
N THR A 213 15.30 0.45 -6.73
CA THR A 213 16.34 -0.53 -6.40
C THR A 213 17.21 0.09 -5.31
N ILE A 214 17.21 -0.52 -4.13
CA ILE A 214 18.06 -0.14 -3.01
C ILE A 214 19.23 -1.12 -2.98
N GLN A 215 20.45 -0.59 -2.94
CA GLN A 215 21.66 -1.39 -2.77
C GLN A 215 22.29 -1.06 -1.43
N ARG A 216 22.56 -2.09 -0.62
CA ARG A 216 23.44 -2.00 0.55
C ARG A 216 24.75 -2.68 0.21
N SER A 217 25.85 -1.98 0.43
CA SER A 217 27.20 -2.53 0.34
C SER A 217 27.98 -2.15 1.58
N THR A 218 28.73 -3.10 2.12
CA THR A 218 29.70 -2.85 3.19
C THR A 218 31.09 -2.67 2.58
N ASP A 219 31.86 -1.69 3.06
CA ASP A 219 33.26 -1.57 2.69
C ASP A 219 34.01 -2.81 3.16
N THR A 220 34.65 -3.51 2.23
CA THR A 220 35.38 -4.73 2.53
C THR A 220 36.81 -4.42 2.93
N ILE A 221 37.48 -5.41 3.53
CA ILE A 221 38.92 -5.33 3.78
C ILE A 221 39.70 -5.07 2.47
N MET A 222 39.25 -5.63 1.34
CA MET A 222 39.86 -5.38 0.03
C MET A 222 39.62 -3.95 -0.46
N ASP A 223 38.46 -3.37 -0.17
CA ASP A 223 38.17 -1.97 -0.48
C ASP A 223 39.11 -1.05 0.33
N ALA A 224 39.31 -1.34 1.63
CA ALA A 224 40.26 -0.61 2.46
C ALA A 224 41.70 -0.70 1.95
N PHE A 225 42.15 -1.89 1.54
CA PHE A 225 43.49 -2.07 0.96
C PHE A 225 43.64 -1.40 -0.41
N SER A 226 42.59 -1.34 -1.23
CA SER A 226 42.62 -0.67 -2.53
C SER A 226 42.63 0.86 -2.42
N GLN A 227 41.95 1.42 -1.41
CA GLN A 227 41.93 2.87 -1.14
C GLN A 227 43.26 3.38 -0.56
N GLN A 228 44.09 2.50 0.01
CA GLN A 228 45.39 2.85 0.61
C GLN A 228 46.56 3.01 -0.38
N ILE A 229 46.34 2.92 -1.69
CA ILE A 229 47.43 2.96 -2.70
C ILE A 229 47.70 4.39 -3.24
N ASN A 230 47.15 5.44 -2.62
CA ASN A 230 47.52 6.84 -2.92
C ASN A 230 47.65 7.73 -1.66
N LEU A 231 48.05 7.15 -0.54
CA LEU A 231 48.54 7.89 0.62
C LEU A 231 50.01 7.52 0.84
N ASP A 232 50.89 8.17 0.06
CA ASP A 232 52.23 8.47 0.53
C ASP A 232 52.09 9.33 1.79
N ILE A 233 52.13 8.72 2.98
CA ILE A 233 52.72 9.26 4.22
C ILE A 233 52.98 8.07 5.16
N GLY A 234 54.28 7.83 5.33
CA GLY A 234 54.98 7.34 6.52
C GLY A 234 54.26 6.46 7.55
N CYS A 235 54.82 5.28 7.75
CA CYS A 235 54.83 4.48 8.99
C CYS A 235 54.24 5.18 10.22
N PHE A 236 53.11 4.68 10.74
CA PHE A 236 52.78 4.79 12.16
C PHE A 236 52.23 3.46 12.68
N THR A 237 52.74 3.05 13.84
CA THR A 237 52.50 1.80 14.54
C THR A 237 51.12 1.72 15.19
N LEU A 238 50.64 0.49 15.34
CA LEU A 238 49.45 0.04 16.07
C LEU A 238 49.24 0.72 17.44
N SER A 239 48.41 1.75 17.47
CA SER A 239 47.51 2.08 18.57
C SER A 239 46.72 3.30 18.14
N ASP A 240 45.46 3.13 17.72
CA ASP A 240 44.36 4.04 18.04
C ASP A 240 43.08 3.58 17.33
N VAL A 241 42.21 2.98 18.14
CA VAL A 241 40.81 2.74 17.83
C VAL A 241 40.09 4.08 17.84
N LEU A 242 39.57 4.55 16.70
CA LEU A 242 38.62 5.67 16.68
C LEU A 242 37.50 5.46 15.66
N TYR A 243 36.31 5.23 16.20
CA TYR A 243 35.01 5.39 15.54
C TYR A 243 34.88 6.79 14.93
N ARG A 244 34.25 6.91 13.75
CA ARG A 244 33.76 8.18 13.23
C ARG A 244 32.44 8.00 12.48
N GLU A 245 31.36 8.54 13.04
CA GLU A 245 30.13 8.83 12.32
C GLU A 245 30.32 10.05 11.41
N SER A 246 29.71 10.05 10.24
CA SER A 246 29.41 11.28 9.50
C SER A 246 28.04 11.21 8.84
N ILE A 247 27.12 12.00 9.38
CA ILE A 247 25.90 12.47 8.71
C ILE A 247 26.32 13.63 7.78
N SER A 248 25.87 13.65 6.54
CA SER A 248 25.89 14.86 5.72
C SER A 248 24.56 15.06 4.98
N ASN A 249 23.84 16.10 5.41
CA ASN A 249 22.77 16.74 4.67
C ASN A 249 23.36 17.61 3.54
N THR A 250 22.66 17.65 2.41
CA THR A 250 22.40 18.86 1.63
C THR A 250 21.05 18.71 0.95
#